data_AF-A0A3D4F638-F1
#
_entry.id   AF-A0A3D4F638-F1
#
_cell.length_a   1.000
_cell.length_b   1.000
_cell.length_c   1.000
_cell.angle_alpha   90.00
_cell.angle_beta   90.00
_cell.angle_gamma   90.00
#
_symmetry.space_group_name_H-M   'P 1'
#
loop_
_entity.id
_entity.type
_entity.pdbx_description
1 polymer ?
#
loop_
_entity_poly.entity_id
_entity_poly.type
_entity_poly.pdbx_seq_one_letter_code
_entity_poly.pdbx_strand_id
1 'polypeptide(L)' 'DFREQLYVDRELVLIRVSADAQSRSEIMQITTIFRAKIIDVHPESVTIEITGSEGKITKFI' A
#
# COMPACT_ATOMS: atom_id res chain seq x y z
N ASP A 1 -27.42 -10.10 2.78
CA ASP A 1 -26.01 -9.89 2.40
C ASP A 1 -25.61 -8.49 2.87
N PHE A 2 -24.44 -8.27 3.48
CA PHE A 2 -24.06 -6.92 3.95
C PHE A 2 -23.89 -5.93 2.79
N ARG A 3 -23.76 -6.44 1.55
CA ARG A 3 -23.74 -5.64 0.32
C ARG A 3 -25.09 -5.02 -0.03
N GLU A 4 -26.18 -5.41 0.64
CA GLU A 4 -27.54 -4.90 0.39
C GLU A 4 -27.88 -3.65 1.23
N GLN A 5 -26.94 -3.16 2.06
CA GLN A 5 -27.09 -1.98 2.92
C GLN A 5 -25.82 -1.11 2.91
N LEU A 6 -25.85 0.07 3.52
CA LEU A 6 -24.65 0.89 3.70
C LEU A 6 -23.69 0.18 4.66
N TYR A 7 -22.47 -0.11 4.21
CA TYR A 7 -21.43 -0.76 5.01
C TYR A 7 -20.09 -0.02 4.88
N VAL A 8 -19.18 -0.32 5.80
CA VAL A 8 -17.78 0.14 5.75
C VAL A 8 -16.89 -1.08 5.72
N ASP A 9 -16.08 -1.22 4.67
CA ASP A 9 -15.02 -2.21 4.56
C ASP A 9 -13.65 -1.58 4.82
N ARG A 10 -12.77 -2.37 5.45
CA ARG A 10 -11.36 -2.05 5.63
C ARG A 10 -10.56 -3.33 5.49
N GLU A 11 -9.56 -3.28 4.64
CA GLU A 11 -8.56 -4.30 4.48
C GLU A 11 -7.18 -3.72 4.81
N LEU A 12 -6.29 -4.57 5.30
CA LEU A 12 -4.90 -4.28 5.59
C LEU A 12 -4.04 -5.18 4.69
N VAL A 13 -3.15 -4.58 3.91
CA VAL A 13 -2.24 -5.31 3.03
C VAL A 13 -0.80 -4.91 3.32
N LEU A 14 0.07 -5.91 3.36
CA LEU A 14 1.52 -5.76 3.42
C LEU A 14 2.11 -6.18 2.08
N ILE A 15 2.89 -5.29 1.47
CA ILE A 15 3.47 -5.50 0.14
C ILE A 15 4.98 -5.28 0.25
N ARG A 16 5.76 -6.28 -0.16
CA ARG A 16 7.21 -6.11 -0.34
C ARG A 16 7.50 -5.87 -1.82
N VAL A 17 8.14 -4.75 -2.10
CA VAL A 17 8.48 -4.31 -3.45
C VAL A 17 10.00 -4.31 -3.58
N SER A 18 10.52 -4.89 -4.66
CA SER A 18 11.94 -4.77 -4.99
C SER A 18 12.28 -3.31 -5.30
N ALA A 19 13.36 -2.80 -4.71
CA ALA A 19 13.71 -1.39 -4.78
C ALA A 19 15.23 -1.22 -4.82
N ASP A 20 15.72 -0.53 -5.85
CA ASP A 20 17.12 -0.12 -5.97
C ASP A 20 17.28 1.36 -5.58
N ALA A 21 18.48 1.91 -5.72
CA ALA A 21 18.76 3.30 -5.37
C ALA A 21 17.96 4.32 -6.20
N GLN A 22 17.57 3.99 -7.44
CA GLN A 22 16.85 4.88 -8.34
C GLN A 22 15.34 4.82 -8.07
N SER A 23 14.77 3.62 -7.93
CA SER A 23 13.33 3.42 -7.74
C SER A 23 12.84 3.74 -6.33
N ARG A 24 13.73 3.72 -5.33
CA ARG A 24 13.35 3.94 -3.92
C ARG A 24 12.68 5.29 -3.67
N SER A 25 13.13 6.35 -4.33
CA SER A 25 12.52 7.68 -4.17
C SER A 25 11.09 7.71 -4.70
N GLU A 26 10.85 7.10 -5.86
CA GLU A 26 9.53 7.01 -6.49
C GLU A 26 8.57 6.15 -5.65
N ILE A 27 9.04 4.99 -5.16
CA ILE A 27 8.26 4.12 -4.26
C ILE A 27 7.85 4.89 -2.99
N MET A 28 8.74 5.67 -2.39
CA MET A 28 8.43 6.51 -1.23
C MET A 28 7.37 7.57 -1.53
N GLN A 29 7.44 8.21 -2.70
CA GLN A 29 6.46 9.19 -3.13
C GLN A 29 5.08 8.56 -3.35
N ILE A 30 4.99 7.44 -4.08
CA ILE A 30 3.75 6.71 -4.32
C ILE A 30 3.13 6.25 -2.99
N THR A 31 3.95 5.70 -2.08
CA THR A 31 3.52 5.29 -0.74
C THR A 31 2.88 6.47 0.01
N THR A 32 3.49 7.66 -0.08
CA THR A 32 2.98 8.87 0.56
C THR A 32 1.66 9.35 -0.06
N ILE A 33 1.54 9.32 -1.39
CA ILE A 33 0.32 9.73 -2.13
C ILE A 33 -0.89 8.89 -1.68
N PHE A 34 -0.72 7.58 -1.53
CA PHE A 34 -1.78 6.66 -1.11
C PHE A 34 -2.02 6.63 0.40
N ARG A 35 -1.30 7.46 1.17
CA ARG A 35 -1.31 7.46 2.65
C ARG A 35 -1.04 6.05 3.20
N ALA A 36 -0.15 5.32 2.54
CA ALA A 36 0.41 4.07 3.00
C ALA A 36 1.66 4.37 3.86
N LYS A 37 2.21 3.34 4.51
CA LYS A 37 3.35 3.46 5.41
C LYS A 37 4.46 2.52 4.99
N ILE A 38 5.69 3.00 5.00
CA ILE A 38 6.85 2.10 4.92
C ILE A 38 7.09 1.55 6.32
N ILE A 39 7.07 0.23 6.44
CA ILE A 39 7.27 -0.46 7.72
C ILE A 39 8.65 -1.13 7.83
N ASP A 40 9.33 -1.34 6.70
CA ASP A 40 10.65 -1.96 6.66
C ASP A 40 11.40 -1.60 5.36
N VAL A 41 12.74 -1.50 5.43
CA VAL A 41 13.61 -1.10 4.31
C VAL A 41 14.87 -1.95 4.31
N HIS A 42 15.14 -2.59 3.18
CA HIS A 42 16.34 -3.35 2.88
C HIS A 42 17.07 -2.76 1.65
N PRO A 43 18.34 -3.13 1.40
CA PRO A 43 19.09 -2.65 0.25
C PRO A 43 18.43 -2.90 -1.10
N GLU A 44 17.64 -3.97 -1.23
CA GLU A 44 17.00 -4.41 -2.48
C GLU A 44 15.47 -4.42 -2.40
N SER A 45 14.87 -3.99 -1.27
CA SER A 45 13.41 -4.01 -1.13
C SER A 45 12.88 -3.02 -0.11
N VAL A 46 11.61 -2.64 -0.26
CA VAL A 46 10.86 -1.86 0.72
C VAL A 46 9.57 -2.62 1.04
N THR A 47 9.22 -2.70 2.34
CA THR A 47 7.95 -3.27 2.77
C THR A 47 6.98 -2.15 3.13
N ILE A 48 5.79 -2.19 2.54
CA ILE A 48 4.75 -1.15 2.63
C ILE A 48 3.49 -1.73 3.25
N GLU A 49 2.89 -1.00 4.18
CA GLU A 49 1.58 -1.24 4.77
C GLU A 49 0.56 -0.27 4.17
N ILE A 50 -0.57 -0.77 3.69
CA ILE A 50 -1.71 0.05 3.27
C ILE A 50 -3.01 -0.48 3.89
N THR A 51 -3.82 0.44 4.41
CA THR A 51 -5.19 0.16 4.86
C THR A 51 -6.18 0.98 4.04
N GLY A 52 -7.27 0.35 3.60
CA GLY A 52 -8.22 0.95 2.68
C GLY A 52 -9.46 0.10 2.45
N SER A 53 -10.41 0.66 1.68
CA SER A 53 -11.38 -0.19 0.99
C SER A 53 -10.67 -0.96 -0.12
N GLU A 54 -11.31 -2.02 -0.61
CA GLU A 54 -10.80 -2.83 -1.72
C GLU A 54 -10.34 -1.95 -2.90
N GLY A 55 -11.18 -1.00 -3.33
CA GLY A 55 -10.86 -0.10 -4.46
C GLY A 55 -9.68 0.85 -4.21
N LYS A 56 -9.32 1.16 -2.96
CA LYS A 56 -8.09 1.91 -2.65
C LYS A 56 -6.86 1.02 -2.80
N ILE A 57 -6.96 -0.22 -2.33
CA ILE A 57 -5.88 -1.20 -2.36
C ILE A 57 -5.59 -1.63 -3.80
N THR A 58 -6.62 -1.93 -4.60
CA THR A 58 -6.47 -2.31 -6.01
C THR A 58 -5.84 -1.20 -6.87
N LYS A 59 -6.01 0.08 -6.51
CA LYS A 59 -5.36 1.20 -7.22
C LYS A 59 -3.90 1.42 -6.82
N PHE A 60 -3.50 0.88 -5.67
CA PHE A 60 -2.13 1.00 -5.17
C PHE A 60 -1.21 -0.07 -5.76
N ILE A 61 -1.75 -1.27 -5.99
CA ILE A 61 -1.09 -2.41 -6.64
C ILE A 61 -1.07 -2.19 -8.15
#